data_AF-U6DXA6-F1
#
_entry.id   AF-U6DXA6-F1
#
_cell.length_a   1.000
_cell.length_b   1.000
_cell.length_c   1.000
_cell.angle_alpha   90.00
_cell.angle_beta   90.00
_cell.angle_gamma   90.00
#
_symmetry.space_group_name_H-M   'P 1'
#
loop_
_entity.id
_entity.type
_entity.pdbx_description
1 polymer ?
#
loop_
_entity_poly.entity_id
_entity_poly.type
_entity_poly.pdbx_seq_one_letter_code
_entity_poly.pdbx_strand_id
1 'polypeptide(L)'
;AVANVIDENIKLCRRLIIVLVPESLSFDMLKNMSEEQIAVYNALIQDGMKVILIELEKVKDYTAMPQSIQYIKQKHGAIQWSGDLTEQSQCAKTKFWKKVRYHMPPKRPPPSSSTQPLKHTS
;
A
#
# COMPACT_ATOMS: atom_id res chain seq x y z
N ALA A 1 22.60 9.10 -8.93
CA ALA A 1 22.50 7.73 -9.50
C ALA A 1 21.46 6.87 -8.77
N VAL A 2 21.56 6.69 -7.44
CA VAL A 2 20.60 5.89 -6.65
C VAL A 2 19.18 6.50 -6.64
N ALA A 3 19.06 7.83 -6.55
CA ALA A 3 17.77 8.53 -6.57
C ALA A 3 16.97 8.30 -7.87
N ASN A 4 17.64 8.23 -9.03
CA ASN A 4 16.96 8.05 -10.32
C ASN A 4 16.36 6.65 -10.47
N VAL A 5 17.03 5.60 -9.97
CA VAL A 5 16.52 4.23 -10.06
C VAL A 5 15.29 4.04 -9.17
N ILE A 6 15.28 4.71 -8.01
CA ILE A 6 14.14 4.70 -7.08
C ILE A 6 12.93 5.38 -7.73
N ASP A 7 13.11 6.55 -8.36
CA ASP A 7 12.06 7.29 -9.05
C ASP A 7 11.42 6.50 -10.22
N GLU A 8 12.24 5.82 -11.03
CA GLU A 8 11.73 4.99 -12.13
C GLU A 8 10.93 3.77 -11.64
N ASN A 9 11.38 3.09 -10.59
CA ASN A 9 10.66 1.95 -10.02
C ASN A 9 9.33 2.38 -9.38
N ILE A 10 9.31 3.57 -8.80
CA ILE A 10 8.12 4.17 -8.20
C ILE A 10 7.05 4.43 -9.27
N LYS A 11 7.42 4.91 -10.46
CA LYS A 11 6.47 5.09 -11.59
C LYS A 11 5.82 3.79 -12.05
N LEU A 12 6.48 2.65 -11.80
CA LEU A 12 5.91 1.32 -12.09
C LEU A 12 4.96 0.83 -10.99
N CYS A 13 5.03 1.40 -9.79
CA CYS A 13 4.18 1.04 -8.66
C CYS A 13 2.78 1.63 -8.80
N ARG A 14 1.76 0.80 -8.57
CA ARG A 14 0.35 1.23 -8.59
C ARG A 14 -0.20 1.54 -7.19
N ARG A 15 0.53 1.14 -6.14
CA ARG A 15 0.22 1.39 -4.72
C ARG A 15 1.52 1.49 -3.92
N LEU A 16 1.51 2.40 -2.96
CA LEU A 16 2.46 2.40 -1.85
C LEU A 16 1.83 1.67 -0.66
N ILE A 17 2.54 0.70 -0.09
CA ILE A 17 2.08 -0.03 1.11
C ILE A 17 3.03 0.31 2.25
N ILE A 18 2.47 0.81 3.36
CA ILE A 18 3.20 1.11 4.59
C ILE A 18 2.68 0.18 5.67
N VAL A 19 3.57 -0.55 6.35
CA VAL A 19 3.22 -1.52 7.40
C VAL A 19 3.78 -1.03 8.73
N LEU A 20 2.90 -0.79 9.70
CA LEU A 20 3.24 -0.37 11.06
C LEU A 20 3.30 -1.59 11.99
N VAL A 21 4.43 -1.78 12.66
CA VAL A 21 4.70 -2.94 13.51
C VAL A 21 5.15 -2.49 14.92
N PRO A 22 4.22 -2.38 15.89
CA PRO A 22 4.41 -1.61 17.12
C PRO A 22 5.55 -2.04 18.06
N GLU A 23 6.05 -3.28 17.96
CA GLU A 23 7.12 -3.80 18.83
C GLU A 23 8.46 -4.03 18.10
N SER A 24 8.63 -3.43 16.94
CA SER A 24 9.86 -3.61 16.16
C SER A 24 10.67 -2.34 16.06
N LEU A 25 11.98 -2.50 15.85
CA LEU A 25 12.89 -1.43 15.44
C LEU A 25 12.33 -0.59 14.29
N SER A 26 11.43 -1.15 13.46
CA SER A 26 10.82 -0.43 12.34
C SER A 26 9.81 0.65 12.77
N PHE A 27 9.10 0.49 13.88
CA PHE A 27 8.15 1.50 14.38
C PHE A 27 8.87 2.67 15.03
N ASP A 28 9.92 2.39 15.80
CA ASP A 28 10.82 3.43 16.31
C ASP A 28 11.60 4.08 15.17
N MET A 29 12.06 3.31 14.19
CA MET A 29 12.69 3.88 12.99
C MET A 29 11.74 4.82 12.26
N LEU A 30 10.47 4.46 12.10
CA LEU A 30 9.47 5.33 11.46
C LEU A 30 9.20 6.59 12.28
N LYS A 31 9.09 6.47 13.61
CA LYS A 31 8.99 7.64 14.51
C LYS A 31 10.20 8.56 14.40
N ASN A 32 11.38 7.99 14.20
CA ASN A 32 12.65 8.69 14.10
C ASN A 32 13.01 9.10 12.67
N MET A 33 12.18 8.80 11.66
CA MET A 33 12.42 9.24 10.29
C MET A 33 12.16 10.73 10.17
N SER A 34 13.05 11.43 9.46
CA SER A 34 12.85 12.86 9.18
C SER A 34 11.67 13.05 8.21
N GLU A 35 10.97 14.18 8.34
CA GLU A 35 9.88 14.54 7.42
C GLU A 35 10.37 14.62 5.96
N GLU A 36 11.66 14.81 5.70
CA GLU A 36 12.20 14.81 4.33
C GLU A 36 12.19 13.41 3.70
N GLN A 37 12.53 12.37 4.49
CA GLN A 37 12.40 10.99 4.01
C GLN A 37 10.93 10.64 3.76
N ILE A 38 10.01 11.24 4.51
CA ILE A 38 8.58 11.05 4.30
C ILE A 38 8.03 11.94 3.19
N ALA A 39 8.67 13.07 2.90
CA ALA A 39 8.36 13.91 1.75
C ALA A 39 8.59 13.17 0.44
N VAL A 40 9.59 12.27 0.38
CA VAL A 40 9.77 11.35 -0.76
C VAL A 40 8.51 10.49 -0.95
N TYR A 41 7.97 9.91 0.13
CA TYR A 41 6.71 9.15 0.05
C TYR A 41 5.53 10.04 -0.32
N ASN A 42 5.44 11.25 0.24
CA ASN A 42 4.38 12.21 -0.07
C ASN A 42 4.41 12.64 -1.54
N ALA A 43 5.58 12.78 -2.16
CA ALA A 43 5.70 13.05 -3.59
C ALA A 43 5.02 11.95 -4.42
N LEU A 44 5.08 10.70 -3.98
CA LEU A 44 4.42 9.58 -4.65
C LEU A 44 2.90 9.69 -4.54
N ILE A 45 2.42 10.17 -3.39
CA ILE A 45 1.01 10.46 -3.17
C ILE A 45 0.54 11.61 -4.06
N GLN A 46 1.37 12.65 -4.20
CA GLN A 46 1.08 13.80 -5.07
C GLN A 46 1.07 13.41 -6.55
N ASP A 47 1.87 12.42 -6.97
CA ASP A 47 1.81 11.79 -8.30
C ASP A 47 0.57 10.88 -8.49
N GLY A 48 -0.36 10.91 -7.53
CA GLY A 48 -1.63 10.18 -7.59
C GLY A 48 -1.54 8.72 -7.15
N MET A 49 -0.38 8.26 -6.67
CA MET A 49 -0.24 6.92 -6.13
C MET A 49 -1.06 6.77 -4.84
N LYS A 50 -1.97 5.80 -4.83
CA LYS A 50 -2.78 5.55 -3.64
C LYS A 50 -1.99 4.78 -2.58
N VAL A 51 -2.08 5.22 -1.33
CA VAL A 51 -1.43 4.58 -0.18
C VAL A 51 -2.35 3.56 0.47
N ILE A 52 -1.76 2.47 0.96
CA ILE A 52 -2.38 1.48 1.84
C ILE A 52 -1.57 1.46 3.14
N LEU A 53 -2.15 1.97 4.22
CA LEU A 53 -1.56 1.89 5.56
C LEU A 53 -2.10 0.62 6.26
N ILE A 54 -1.20 -0.25 6.68
CA ILE A 54 -1.50 -1.49 7.40
C ILE A 54 -0.95 -1.37 8.82
N GLU A 55 -1.79 -1.66 9.81
CA GLU A 55 -1.40 -1.72 11.23
C GLU A 55 -1.35 -3.19 11.65
N LEU A 56 -0.19 -3.76 12.01
CA LEU A 56 -0.13 -5.16 12.46
C LEU A 56 -0.74 -5.35 13.85
N GLU A 57 -0.75 -4.30 14.66
CA GLU A 57 -1.58 -4.22 15.87
C GLU A 57 -2.18 -2.84 16.00
N LYS A 58 -3.14 -2.69 16.93
CA LYS A 58 -3.80 -1.41 17.16
C LYS A 58 -2.79 -0.38 17.68
N VAL A 59 -2.42 0.56 16.81
CA VAL A 59 -1.69 1.75 17.22
C VAL A 59 -2.61 2.59 18.11
N LYS A 60 -2.27 2.67 19.41
CA LYS A 60 -3.09 3.38 20.40
C LYS A 60 -2.95 4.89 20.29
N ASP A 61 -1.76 5.35 19.90
CA ASP A 61 -1.43 6.76 19.85
C ASP A 61 -0.60 7.09 18.61
N TYR A 62 -1.13 8.01 17.80
CA TYR A 62 -0.50 8.54 16.59
C TYR A 62 0.19 9.89 16.83
N THR A 63 0.04 10.50 18.01
CA THR A 63 0.60 11.84 18.28
C THR A 63 2.12 11.86 18.24
N ALA A 64 2.76 10.75 18.61
CA ALA A 64 4.20 10.55 18.53
C ALA A 64 4.70 10.16 17.12
N MET A 65 3.82 10.09 16.11
CA MET A 65 4.21 9.80 14.74
C MET A 65 4.60 11.08 13.99
N PRO A 66 5.42 10.99 12.94
CA PRO A 66 5.62 12.08 12.00
C PRO A 66 4.29 12.60 11.44
N GLN A 67 4.21 13.91 11.19
CA GLN A 67 2.99 14.59 10.73
C GLN A 67 2.45 13.97 9.44
N SER A 68 3.35 13.55 8.56
CA SER A 68 3.04 12.86 7.33
C SER A 68 2.34 11.51 7.53
N ILE A 69 2.75 10.71 8.52
CA ILE A 69 2.06 9.46 8.87
C ILE A 69 0.68 9.75 9.48
N GLN A 70 0.59 10.77 10.35
CA GLN A 70 -0.70 11.22 10.89
C GLN A 70 -1.65 11.66 9.77
N TYR A 71 -1.15 12.41 8.79
CA TYR A 71 -1.90 12.84 7.61
C TYR A 71 -2.35 11.66 6.75
N ILE A 72 -1.46 10.70 6.46
CA ILE A 72 -1.80 9.49 5.71
C ILE A 72 -2.91 8.72 6.41
N LYS A 73 -2.81 8.53 7.73
CA LYS A 73 -3.85 7.90 8.54
C LYS A 73 -5.18 8.65 8.45
N GLN A 74 -5.17 9.97 8.54
CA GLN A 74 -6.36 10.81 8.44
C GLN A 74 -7.02 10.73 7.06
N LYS A 75 -6.22 10.79 5.99
CA LYS A 75 -6.71 10.86 4.60
C LYS A 75 -7.08 9.51 4.00
N HIS A 76 -6.28 8.48 4.25
CA HIS A 76 -6.42 7.16 3.62
C HIS A 76 -6.97 6.09 4.57
N GLY A 77 -7.06 6.40 5.86
CA GLY A 77 -7.40 5.43 6.90
C GLY A 77 -6.26 4.43 7.14
N ALA A 78 -6.56 3.39 7.91
CA ALA A 78 -5.67 2.23 8.02
C ALA A 78 -6.46 0.92 8.00
N ILE A 79 -5.79 -0.12 7.56
CA ILE A 79 -6.25 -1.51 7.62
C ILE A 79 -5.57 -2.16 8.81
N GLN A 80 -6.33 -2.32 9.89
CA GLN A 80 -5.84 -3.02 11.07
C GLN A 80 -5.87 -4.53 10.84
N TRP A 81 -4.73 -5.18 11.04
CA TRP A 81 -4.62 -6.61 11.20
C TRP A 81 -5.30 -7.00 12.51
N SER A 82 -6.27 -7.90 12.40
CA SER A 82 -7.07 -8.39 13.53
C SER A 82 -6.83 -9.88 13.78
N GLY A 83 -5.78 -10.44 13.20
CA GLY A 83 -5.44 -11.85 13.29
C GLY A 83 -4.36 -12.12 14.33
N ASP A 84 -4.28 -13.36 14.78
CA ASP A 84 -3.07 -13.91 15.37
C ASP A 84 -2.08 -14.33 14.25
N LEU A 85 -0.87 -14.76 14.60
CA LEU A 85 0.10 -15.28 13.62
C LEU A 85 -0.23 -16.72 13.15
N THR A 86 -1.43 -17.23 13.42
CA THR A 86 -1.82 -18.60 13.03
C THR A 86 -2.11 -18.70 11.54
N GLU A 87 -2.03 -19.92 11.00
CA GLU A 87 -2.30 -20.21 9.59
C GLU A 87 -3.72 -19.76 9.16
N GLN A 88 -4.69 -19.80 10.08
CA GLN A 88 -6.07 -19.39 9.84
C GLN A 88 -6.16 -17.88 9.52
N SER A 89 -5.44 -17.06 10.26
CA SER A 89 -5.38 -15.61 10.08
C SER A 89 -4.62 -15.21 8.81
N GLN A 90 -3.61 -16.00 8.44
CA GLN A 90 -2.84 -15.82 7.20
C GLN A 90 -3.62 -16.21 5.93
N CYS A 91 -4.75 -16.92 6.06
CA CYS A 91 -5.57 -17.31 4.90
C CYS A 91 -6.10 -16.11 4.12
N ALA A 92 -5.86 -16.08 2.80
CA ALA A 92 -6.29 -14.99 1.90
C ALA A 92 -7.81 -14.69 1.87
N LYS A 93 -8.63 -15.58 2.46
CA LYS A 93 -10.10 -15.44 2.56
C LYS A 93 -10.55 -14.63 3.78
N THR A 94 -9.67 -14.29 4.71
CA THR A 94 -10.04 -13.50 5.89
C THR A 94 -10.53 -12.09 5.52
N LYS A 95 -11.27 -11.46 6.43
CA LYS A 95 -11.78 -10.09 6.24
C LYS A 95 -10.62 -9.10 6.00
N PHE A 96 -9.50 -9.28 6.69
CA PHE A 96 -8.29 -8.48 6.50
C PHE A 96 -7.80 -8.54 5.04
N TRP A 97 -7.49 -9.74 4.53
CA TRP A 97 -6.95 -9.88 3.17
C TRP A 97 -7.95 -9.49 2.10
N LYS A 98 -9.26 -9.67 2.34
CA LYS A 98 -10.31 -9.11 1.47
C LYS A 98 -10.25 -7.58 1.42
N LYS A 99 -10.07 -6.91 2.57
CA LYS A 99 -9.92 -5.45 2.65
C LYS A 99 -8.63 -5.00 1.95
N VAL A 100 -7.50 -5.64 2.21
CA VAL A 100 -6.24 -5.34 1.48
C VAL A 100 -6.42 -5.47 -0.03
N ARG A 101 -7.02 -6.56 -0.52
CA ARG A 101 -7.30 -6.77 -1.95
C ARG A 101 -8.25 -5.74 -2.55
N TYR A 102 -9.24 -5.27 -1.80
CA TYR A 102 -10.11 -4.19 -2.24
C TYR A 102 -9.35 -2.87 -2.44
N HIS A 103 -8.35 -2.63 -1.60
CA HIS A 103 -7.45 -1.49 -1.76
C HIS A 103 -6.35 -1.72 -2.81
N MET A 104 -6.14 -2.93 -3.31
CA MET A 104 -5.22 -3.15 -4.42
C MET A 104 -5.77 -2.57 -5.73
N PRO A 105 -4.92 -2.28 -6.72
CA PRO A 105 -5.38 -1.91 -8.04
C PRO A 105 -6.20 -3.04 -8.66
N PRO A 106 -7.24 -2.73 -9.45
CA PRO A 106 -7.99 -3.75 -10.16
C PRO A 106 -7.04 -4.51 -11.10
N LYS A 107 -7.27 -5.83 -11.20
CA LYS A 107 -6.65 -6.65 -12.24
C LYS A 107 -7.03 -6.03 -13.58
N ARG A 108 -6.02 -5.76 -14.42
CA ARG A 108 -6.30 -5.31 -15.78
C ARG A 108 -7.06 -6.46 -16.46
N PRO A 109 -8.20 -6.21 -17.13
CA PRO A 109 -8.78 -7.22 -17.99
C PRO A 109 -7.70 -7.68 -18.97
N PRO A 110 -7.67 -8.98 -19.33
CA PRO A 110 -6.80 -9.42 -20.40
C PRO A 110 -7.04 -8.54 -21.62
N PRO A 111 -6.00 -8.21 -22.41
CA PRO A 111 -6.21 -7.48 -23.66
C PRO A 111 -7.29 -8.22 -24.42
N SER A 112 -8.36 -7.52 -24.80
CA SER A 112 -9.44 -8.11 -25.59
C SER A 112 -8.78 -8.78 -26.78
N SER A 113 -8.86 -10.11 -26.87
CA SER A 113 -8.52 -10.81 -28.10
C SER A 113 -9.38 -10.16 -29.17
N SER A 114 -8.77 -9.47 -30.13
CA SER A 114 -9.51 -9.00 -31.28
C SER A 114 -9.96 -10.24 -32.03
N THR A 115 -11.17 -10.70 -31.71
CA THR A 115 -11.85 -11.71 -32.49
C THR A 115 -12.15 -11.04 -33.82
N GLN A 116 -11.23 -11.17 -34.76
CA GLN A 116 -11.45 -10.83 -36.16
C GLN A 116 -12.72 -11.59 -36.58
N PRO A 117 -13.74 -10.92 -37.15
CA PRO A 117 -14.90 -11.62 -37.63
C PRO A 117 -14.47 -12.54 -38.76
N LEU A 118 -14.70 -13.85 -38.59
CA LEU A 118 -14.47 -14.86 -39.61
C LEU A 118 -15.40 -14.51 -40.78
N LYS A 119 -14.84 -13.94 -41.84
CA LYS A 119 -15.57 -13.71 -43.09
C LYS A 119 -15.82 -15.08 -43.71
N HIS A 120 -17.05 -15.58 -43.58
CA HIS A 120 -17.50 -16.72 -44.36
C HIS A 120 -17.64 -16.28 -45.82
N THR A 121 -16.71 -16.71 -46.65
CA THR A 121 -16.89 -16.83 -48.10
C THR A 121 -17.25 -18.28 -48.41
N SER A 122 -18.49 -18.50 -48.86
CA SER A 122 -18.91 -19.42 -49.93
C SER A 122 -20.43 -19.48 -49.97
#